data_AF-A0A077JHC0-F1
#
_entry.id   AF-A0A077JHC0-F1
#
_cell.length_a   1.000
_cell.length_b   1.000
_cell.length_c   1.000
_cell.angle_alpha   90.00
_cell.angle_beta   90.00
_cell.angle_gamma   90.00
#
_symmetry.space_group_name_H-M   'P 1'
#
loop_
_entity.id
_entity.type
_entity.pdbx_description
1 polymer ?
#
loop_
_entity_poly.entity_id
_entity_poly.type
_entity_poly.pdbx_seq_one_letter_code
_entity_poly.pdbx_strand_id
1 'polypeptide(L)'
;MLQNFKDLAPLQLDVIFNPNIADEAFERERLVVLEEIHWSNDNSRLGTFYRAMEPCFKILPYCRRVLKPASTIKGLIAQQMRDFHKT
;
A
#
# COMPACT_ATOMS: atom_id res chain seq x y z
N MET A 1 -10.92 23.44 14.26
CA MET A 1 -10.51 22.13 13.70
C MET A 1 -9.24 21.65 14.41
N LEU A 2 -9.30 21.38 15.73
CA LEU A 2 -8.17 20.87 16.53
C LEU A 2 -8.59 20.29 17.90
N GLN A 3 -9.90 20.29 18.21
CA GLN A 3 -10.44 19.93 19.53
C GLN A 3 -10.04 18.51 19.99
N ASN A 4 -9.82 17.59 19.05
CA ASN A 4 -9.51 16.19 19.37
C ASN A 4 -8.05 15.81 19.08
N PHE A 5 -7.17 16.76 18.72
CA PHE A 5 -5.79 16.43 18.35
C PHE A 5 -5.04 15.76 19.50
N LYS A 6 -5.26 16.24 20.73
CA LYS A 6 -4.66 15.68 21.94
C LYS A 6 -5.06 14.21 22.16
N ASP A 7 -6.27 13.83 21.74
CA ASP A 7 -6.80 12.48 21.94
C ASP A 7 -6.48 11.56 20.75
N LEU A 8 -6.45 12.09 19.52
CA LEU A 8 -6.17 11.33 18.31
C LEU A 8 -4.67 11.13 18.04
N ALA A 9 -3.82 12.10 18.38
CA ALA A 9 -2.40 12.01 18.10
C ALA A 9 -1.74 10.78 18.78
N PRO A 10 -2.01 10.47 20.06
CA PRO A 10 -1.49 9.25 20.68
C PRO A 10 -1.93 7.98 19.96
N LEU A 11 -3.20 7.90 19.55
CA LEU A 11 -3.74 6.75 18.82
C LEU A 11 -3.08 6.58 17.45
N GLN A 12 -2.88 7.68 16.72
CA GLN A 12 -2.21 7.65 15.42
C GLN A 12 -0.75 7.21 15.54
N LEU A 13 -0.05 7.65 16.58
CA LEU A 13 1.32 7.23 16.87
C LEU A 13 1.37 5.74 17.24
N ASP A 14 0.41 5.25 18.01
CA ASP A 14 0.34 3.84 18.37
C ASP A 14 0.14 2.92 17.15
N VAL A 15 -0.72 3.32 16.21
CA VAL A 15 -0.91 2.57 14.95
C VAL A 15 0.40 2.50 14.14
N ILE A 16 1.19 3.57 14.13
CA ILE A 16 2.44 3.63 13.38
C ILE A 16 3.57 2.90 14.10
N PHE A 17 3.68 2.99 15.43
CA PHE A 17 4.82 2.43 16.15
C PHE A 17 4.59 1.01 16.64
N ASN A 18 3.34 0.62 16.93
CA ASN A 18 2.98 -0.66 17.52
C ASN A 18 1.90 -1.42 16.72
N PRO A 19 2.06 -1.62 15.40
CA PRO A 19 1.03 -2.33 14.63
C PRO A 19 1.02 -3.82 14.98
N ASN A 20 -0.15 -4.32 15.39
CA ASN A 20 -0.34 -5.74 15.66
C ASN A 20 -0.29 -6.60 14.37
N ILE A 21 -0.84 -6.08 13.26
CA ILE A 21 -0.98 -6.77 11.96
C ILE A 21 -1.47 -8.22 12.15
N ALA A 22 -2.68 -8.36 12.69
CA ALA A 22 -3.31 -9.66 12.89
C ALA A 22 -3.60 -10.35 11.55
N ASP A 23 -3.39 -11.67 11.50
CA ASP A 23 -3.41 -12.42 10.23
C ASP A 23 -4.77 -12.30 9.51
N GLU A 24 -5.90 -12.46 10.21
CA GLU A 24 -7.23 -12.36 9.61
C GLU A 24 -7.54 -10.96 9.06
N ALA A 25 -7.17 -9.91 9.81
CA ALA A 25 -7.37 -8.53 9.38
C ALA A 25 -6.49 -8.21 8.16
N PHE A 26 -5.26 -8.72 8.15
CA PHE A 26 -4.35 -8.58 7.02
C PHE A 26 -4.89 -9.28 5.77
N GLU A 27 -5.40 -10.51 5.89
CA GLU A 27 -5.97 -11.23 4.74
C GLU A 27 -7.16 -10.50 4.14
N ARG A 28 -8.04 -9.94 4.97
CA ARG A 28 -9.16 -9.12 4.50
C ARG A 28 -8.67 -7.87 3.76
N GLU A 29 -7.71 -7.15 4.33
CA GLU A 29 -7.15 -5.95 3.72
C GLU A 29 -6.42 -6.26 2.41
N ARG A 30 -5.73 -7.40 2.33
CA ARG A 30 -5.08 -7.87 1.11
C ARG A 30 -6.07 -8.05 -0.04
N LEU A 31 -7.28 -8.53 0.24
CA LEU A 31 -8.35 -8.62 -0.76
C LEU A 31 -8.84 -7.25 -1.21
N VAL A 32 -8.97 -6.29 -0.28
CA VAL A 32 -9.34 -4.90 -0.60
C VAL A 32 -8.29 -4.25 -1.50
N VAL A 33 -7.00 -4.39 -1.17
CA VAL A 33 -5.89 -3.86 -1.98
C VAL A 33 -5.85 -4.50 -3.37
N LEU A 34 -6.16 -5.79 -3.50
CA LEU A 34 -6.28 -6.44 -4.81
C LEU A 34 -7.41 -5.83 -5.64
N GLU A 35 -8.55 -5.53 -5.03
CA GLU A 35 -9.66 -4.86 -5.69
C GLU A 35 -9.28 -3.42 -6.11
N GLU A 36 -8.58 -2.68 -5.24
CA GLU A 36 -8.07 -1.34 -5.59
C GLU A 36 -7.09 -1.37 -6.77
N ILE A 37 -6.25 -2.41 -6.86
CA ILE A 37 -5.37 -2.62 -8.02
C ILE A 37 -6.20 -2.88 -9.29
N HIS A 38 -7.28 -3.65 -9.19
CA HIS A 38 -8.20 -3.89 -10.30
C HIS A 38 -8.84 -2.58 -10.77
N TRP A 39 -9.40 -1.79 -9.85
CA TRP A 39 -9.98 -0.48 -10.16
C TRP A 39 -8.95 0.52 -10.71
N SER A 40 -7.72 0.50 -10.20
CA SER A 40 -6.64 1.35 -10.69
C SER A 40 -6.26 1.01 -12.14
N ASN A 41 -6.30 -0.28 -12.52
CA ASN A 41 -6.01 -0.72 -13.88
C ASN A 41 -7.12 -0.34 -14.88
N ASP A 42 -8.37 -0.29 -14.43
CA ASP A 42 -9.49 0.17 -15.25
C ASP A 42 -9.45 1.69 -15.50
N ASN A 43 -8.66 2.43 -14.72
CA ASN A 43 -8.46 3.87 -14.92
C ASN A 43 -7.49 4.15 -16.09
N SER A 44 -8.06 4.44 -17.27
CA SER A 44 -7.31 4.72 -18.50
C SER A 44 -6.31 5.87 -18.39
N ARG A 45 -6.60 6.91 -17.59
CA ARG A 45 -5.72 8.08 -17.41
C ARG A 45 -4.45 7.70 -16.65
N LEU A 46 -4.59 6.98 -15.54
CA LEU A 46 -3.47 6.46 -14.75
C LEU A 46 -2.64 5.46 -15.57
N GLY A 47 -3.29 4.56 -16.31
CA GLY A 47 -2.61 3.61 -17.18
C GLY A 47 -1.72 4.27 -18.24
N THR A 48 -2.20 5.33 -18.89
CA THR A 48 -1.42 6.07 -19.91
C THR A 48 -0.25 6.84 -19.30
N PHE A 49 -0.42 7.45 -18.14
CA PHE A 49 0.67 8.12 -17.42
C PHE A 49 1.82 7.16 -17.13
N TYR A 50 1.55 6.00 -16.53
CA TYR A 50 2.60 5.03 -16.19
C TYR A 50 3.29 4.45 -17.42
N ARG A 51 2.56 4.21 -18.52
CA ARG A 51 3.15 3.77 -19.80
C ARG A 51 4.06 4.83 -20.42
N ALA A 52 3.69 6.11 -20.34
CA ALA A 52 4.51 7.20 -20.83
C ALA A 52 5.77 7.42 -19.98
N MET A 53 5.68 7.17 -18.66
CA MET A 53 6.79 7.30 -17.73
C MET A 53 7.83 6.18 -17.89
N GLU A 54 7.40 4.94 -18.15
CA GLU A 54 8.25 3.75 -18.26
C GLU A 54 9.56 3.92 -19.06
N PRO A 55 9.56 4.50 -20.28
CA PRO A 55 10.82 4.75 -21.01
C PRO A 55 11.69 5.84 -20.37
N CYS A 56 11.10 6.82 -19.70
CA CYS A 56 11.82 7.97 -19.11
C CYS A 56 12.64 7.58 -17.88
N PHE A 57 12.25 6.56 -17.12
CA PHE A 57 12.95 6.12 -15.91
C PHE A 57 13.32 4.64 -15.94
N LYS A 58 13.66 4.09 -17.11
CA LYS A 58 13.97 2.66 -17.29
C LYS A 58 14.99 2.08 -16.30
N ILE A 59 15.94 2.90 -15.81
CA ILE A 59 17.02 2.49 -14.89
C ILE A 59 16.74 2.94 -13.44
N LEU A 60 15.79 3.86 -13.24
CA LEU A 60 15.51 4.48 -11.94
C LEU A 60 14.22 3.90 -11.33
N PRO A 61 14.11 3.83 -9.99
CA PRO A 61 12.96 3.18 -9.34
C PRO A 61 11.65 3.96 -9.47
N TYR A 62 11.67 5.20 -9.96
CA TYR A 62 10.53 6.12 -9.97
C TYR A 62 9.39 5.72 -10.90
N CYS A 63 9.61 4.84 -11.87
CA CYS A 63 8.54 4.28 -12.69
C CYS A 63 7.75 3.17 -12.00
N ARG A 64 8.19 2.69 -10.84
CA ARG A 64 7.50 1.62 -10.14
C ARG A 64 6.19 2.16 -9.59
N ARG A 65 5.08 1.53 -9.98
CA ARG A 65 3.77 1.78 -9.35
C ARG A 65 3.85 1.54 -7.86
N VAL A 66 3.24 2.42 -7.07
CA VAL A 66 3.16 2.30 -5.61
C VAL A 66 2.53 0.97 -5.22
N LEU A 67 1.40 0.64 -5.86
CA LEU A 67 0.81 -0.69 -5.77
C LEU A 67 1.52 -1.62 -6.76
N LYS A 68 2.19 -2.64 -6.23
CA LYS A 68 2.83 -3.69 -7.03
C LYS A 68 1.78 -4.47 -7.86
N PRO A 69 2.21 -5.20 -8.90
CA PRO A 69 1.31 -6.07 -9.64
C PRO A 69 0.53 -7.00 -8.70
N ALA A 70 -0.74 -7.25 -9.02
CA ALA A 70 -1.61 -8.12 -8.23
C ALA A 70 -0.97 -9.49 -7.95
N SER A 71 -0.16 -10.03 -8.87
CA SER A 71 0.58 -11.28 -8.68
C SER A 71 1.53 -11.27 -7.48
N THR A 72 2.14 -10.12 -7.16
CA THR A 72 3.03 -9.98 -6.00
C THR A 72 2.24 -9.90 -4.69
N ILE A 73 1.10 -9.21 -4.71
CA ILE A 73 0.25 -9.03 -3.52
C ILE A 73 -0.51 -10.32 -3.15
N LYS A 74 -0.88 -11.13 -4.15
CA LYS A 74 -1.54 -12.43 -3.96
C LYS A 74 -0.73 -13.46 -3.17
N GLY A 75 0.59 -13.31 -3.05
CA GLY A 75 1.45 -14.20 -2.27
C GLY A 75 1.93 -13.62 -0.95
N LEU A 76 1.57 -12.36 -0.62
CA LEU A 76 2.06 -11.72 0.59
C LEU A 76 1.44 -12.36 1.84
N ILE A 77 2.26 -12.64 2.83
CA ILE A 77 1.81 -13.11 4.15
C ILE A 77 2.00 -12.02 5.21
N ALA A 78 1.16 -12.03 6.25
CA ALA A 78 1.19 -11.04 7.32
C ALA A 78 2.58 -10.90 7.97
N GLN A 79 3.33 -12.00 8.10
CA GLN A 79 4.69 -11.97 8.65
C GLN A 79 5.64 -11.08 7.84
N GLN A 80 5.58 -11.15 6.50
CA GLN A 80 6.42 -10.29 5.64
C GLN A 80 6.08 -8.81 5.83
N MET A 81 4.81 -8.49 6.10
CA MET A 81 4.39 -7.12 6.39
C MET A 81 4.90 -6.66 7.77
N ARG A 82 4.87 -7.53 8.77
CA ARG A 82 5.47 -7.27 10.09
C ARG A 82 6.98 -7.05 9.99
N ASP A 83 7.67 -7.84 9.18
CA ASP A 83 9.11 -7.71 8.96
C ASP A 83 9.45 -6.42 8.21
N PHE A 84 8.66 -6.06 7.19
CA PHE A 84 8.80 -4.79 6.47
C PHE A 84 8.61 -3.59 7.41
N HIS A 85 7.63 -3.64 8.31
CA HIS A 85 7.38 -2.56 9.27
C HIS A 85 8.54 -2.36 10.28
N LYS A 86 9.35 -3.39 10.51
CA LYS A 86 10.51 -3.33 11.42
C LYS A 86 11.79 -2.82 10.77
N THR A 87 11.81 -2.68 9.44
CA THR A 87 12.99 -2.27 8.65
C THR A 87 12.98 -0.77 8.41
#